data_AF-A0AAJ1U0L7-F1
#
_entry.id   AF-A0AAJ1U0L7-F1
#
_cell.length_a   1.000
_cell.length_b   1.000
_cell.length_c   1.000
_cell.angle_alpha   90.00
_cell.angle_beta   90.00
_cell.angle_gamma   90.00
#
_symmetry.space_group_name_H-M   'P 1'
#
loop_
_entity.id
_entity.type
_entity.pdbx_description
1 polymer ?
#
loop_
_entity_poly.entity_id
_entity_poly.type
_entity_poly.pdbx_seq_one_letter_code
_entity_poly.pdbx_strand_id
1 'polypeptide(L)' 'MTTSSLGLVAGLLLTLAVTTGGFLGLLLAVVLGGGGYLLGGHVDGQFDLGAILRGRRD' A
#
# COMPACT_ATOMS: atom_id res chain seq x y z
N MET A 1 6.52 -5.61 -13.70
CA MET A 1 5.17 -5.34 -14.25
C MET A 1 5.24 -4.06 -15.07
N THR A 2 4.50 -3.93 -16.17
CA THR A 2 4.46 -2.67 -16.93
C THR A 2 3.58 -1.66 -16.21
N THR A 3 3.84 -0.36 -16.41
CA THR A 3 3.06 0.74 -15.81
C THR A 3 1.57 0.63 -16.17
N SER A 4 1.27 0.20 -17.39
CA SER A 4 -0.11 -0.01 -17.86
C SER A 4 -0.83 -1.12 -17.08
N SER A 5 -0.18 -2.26 -16.84
CA SER A 5 -0.75 -3.34 -16.03
C SER A 5 -0.97 -2.91 -14.58
N LEU A 6 -0.04 -2.11 -14.03
CA LEU A 6 -0.14 -1.61 -12.66
C LEU A 6 -1.29 -0.61 -12.52
N GLY A 7 -1.47 0.28 -13.50
CA GLY A 7 -2.62 1.18 -13.58
C GLY A 7 -3.97 0.46 -13.71
N LEU A 8 -4.04 -0.60 -14.51
CA LEU A 8 -5.24 -1.43 -14.65
C LEU A 8 -5.63 -2.06 -13.31
N VAL A 9 -4.68 -2.70 -12.62
CA VAL A 9 -4.94 -3.34 -11.32
C VAL A 9 -5.36 -2.30 -10.29
N ALA A 10 -4.64 -1.17 -10.20
CA ALA A 10 -4.97 -0.10 -9.27
C ALA A 10 -6.39 0.45 -9.51
N GLY A 11 -6.77 0.70 -10.77
CA GLY A 11 -8.08 1.22 -11.13
C GLY A 11 -9.23 0.24 -10.83
N LEU A 12 -9.03 -1.05 -11.09
CA LEU A 12 -10.03 -2.08 -10.75
C LEU A 12 -10.24 -2.20 -9.24
N LEU A 13 -9.16 -2.23 -8.47
CA LEU A 13 -9.23 -2.29 -7.00
C LEU A 13 -9.89 -1.04 -6.41
N LEU A 14 -9.56 0.14 -6.94
CA LEU A 14 -10.17 1.40 -6.52
C LEU A 14 -11.68 1.40 -6.80
N THR A 15 -12.08 0.96 -7.99
CA THR A 15 -13.51 0.83 -8.34
C THR A 15 -14.23 -0.08 -7.37
N LEU A 16 -13.65 -1.24 -7.04
CA LEU A 16 -14.24 -2.22 -6.13
C LEU A 16 -14.36 -1.67 -4.70
N ALA A 17 -13.35 -0.95 -4.22
CA ALA A 17 -13.39 -0.32 -2.90
C ALA A 17 -14.50 0.73 -2.80
N VAL A 18 -14.67 1.55 -3.86
CA VAL A 18 -15.72 2.58 -3.92
C VAL A 18 -17.11 1.96 -4.04
N THR A 19 -17.31 0.93 -4.86
CA THR A 19 -18.64 0.34 -5.08
C THR A 19 -19.13 -0.51 -3.91
N THR A 20 -18.23 -1.20 -3.20
CA THR A 20 -18.61 -2.07 -2.07
C THR A 20 -18.78 -1.32 -0.75
N GLY A 21 -18.08 -0.20 -0.54
CA GLY A 21 -18.12 0.52 0.74
C GLY A 21 -18.15 2.05 0.66
N GLY A 22 -18.22 2.63 -0.54
CA GLY A 22 -18.22 4.08 -0.73
C GLY A 22 -16.92 4.73 -0.24
N PHE A 23 -17.03 5.95 0.29
CA PHE A 23 -15.87 6.70 0.81
C PHE A 23 -15.20 6.01 2.00
N LEU A 24 -15.99 5.46 2.93
CA LEU A 24 -15.47 4.77 4.12
C LEU A 24 -14.77 3.45 3.74
N GLY A 25 -15.33 2.72 2.77
CA GLY A 25 -14.71 1.52 2.20
C GLY A 25 -13.37 1.82 1.54
N LEU A 26 -13.27 2.93 0.79
CA LEU A 26 -12.00 3.40 0.23
C LEU A 26 -10.99 3.70 1.35
N LEU A 27 -11.39 4.43 2.39
CA LEU A 27 -10.50 4.80 3.49
C LEU A 27 -9.96 3.55 4.20
N LEU A 28 -10.83 2.58 4.47
CA LEU A 28 -10.43 1.29 5.05
C LEU A 28 -9.52 0.50 4.10
N ALA A 29 -9.81 0.47 2.80
CA ALA A 29 -8.98 -0.22 1.80
C ALA A 29 -7.57 0.38 1.74
N VAL A 30 -7.45 1.71 1.82
CA VAL A 30 -6.15 2.39 1.85
C VAL A 30 -5.41 2.11 3.16
N VAL A 31 -6.09 2.17 4.31
CA VAL A 31 -5.45 1.92 5.61
C VAL A 31 -5.02 0.46 5.76
N LEU A 32 -5.90 -0.51 5.50
CA LEU A 32 -5.55 -1.93 5.59
C LEU A 32 -4.57 -2.36 4.49
N GLY A 33 -4.79 -1.92 3.24
CA GLY A 33 -3.93 -2.27 2.12
C GLY A 33 -2.54 -1.66 2.24
N GLY A 34 -2.46 -0.36 2.56
CA GLY A 34 -1.20 0.34 2.81
C GLY A 34 -0.50 -0.19 4.06
N GLY A 35 -1.23 -0.40 5.15
CA GLY A 35 -0.70 -0.98 6.38
C GLY A 35 -0.14 -2.40 6.15
N GLY A 36 -0.89 -3.27 5.47
CA GLY A 36 -0.46 -4.61 5.13
C GLY A 36 0.77 -4.63 4.22
N TYR A 37 0.84 -3.72 3.23
CA TYR A 37 2.01 -3.56 2.38
C TYR A 37 3.26 -3.16 3.18
N LEU A 38 3.12 -2.20 4.10
CA LEU A 38 4.24 -1.76 4.95
C LEU A 38 4.69 -2.83 5.93
N LEU A 39 3.74 -3.53 6.58
CA LEU A 39 4.05 -4.63 7.50
C LEU A 39 4.71 -5.80 6.76
N GLY A 40 4.16 -6.21 5.61
CA GLY A 40 4.74 -7.26 4.78
C GLY A 40 6.13 -6.90 4.28
N GLY A 41 6.30 -5.67 3.79
CA GLY A 41 7.60 -5.15 3.37
C GLY A 41 8.64 -5.10 4.50
N HIS A 42 8.21 -4.89 5.73
CA HIS A 42 9.08 -4.96 6.91
C HIS A 42 9.47 -6.40 7.26
N VAL A 43 8.52 -7.34 7.21
CA VAL A 43 8.77 -8.78 7.45
C VAL A 43 9.70 -9.37 6.38
N ASP A 44 9.52 -8.96 5.13
CA ASP A 44 10.33 -9.41 4.00
C ASP A 44 11.74 -8.82 4.00
N GLY A 45 12.09 -7.96 4.96
CA GLY A 45 13.40 -7.30 5.09
C GLY A 45 13.71 -6.29 3.99
N GLN A 46 12.76 -6.02 3.08
CA GLN A 46 12.90 -5.04 2.00
C GLN A 46 12.76 -3.59 2.51
N PHE A 47 11.93 -3.39 3.54
CA PHE A 47 11.81 -2.15 4.28
C PHE A 47 12.50 -2.29 5.63
N ASP A 48 13.81 -2.08 5.65
CA ASP A 48 14.53 -1.86 6.90
C ASP A 48 14.18 -0.46 7.42
N LEU A 49 13.05 -0.38 8.12
CA LEU A 49 12.64 0.80 8.88
C LEU A 49 13.74 1.22 9.88
N GLY A 50 14.61 0.30 10.31
CA GLY A 50 15.79 0.57 11.12
C GLY A 50 16.87 1.35 10.37
N ALA A 51 17.11 1.06 9.09
CA ALA A 51 18.04 1.80 8.23
C ALA A 51 17.53 3.21 7.90
N ILE A 52 16.23 3.37 7.61
CA ILE A 52 15.61 4.69 7.38
C ILE A 52 15.65 5.57 8.63
N LEU A 53 15.51 4.97 9.83
CA LEU A 53 15.62 5.71 11.09
C LEU A 53 17.07 5.97 11.52
N ARG A 54 18.04 5.18 11.04
CA ARG A 54 19.48 5.35 11.33
C ARG A 54 20.13 6.39 10.44
N GLY A 55 19.82 6.42 9.15
CA GLY A 55 20.35 7.40 8.20
C GLY A 55 19.89 8.85 8.44
N ARG A 56 19.03 9.11 9.45
CA ARG A 56 18.68 10.45 9.92
C ARG A 56 19.50 10.92 11.14
N ARG A 57 20.50 10.15 11.60
CA ARG A 57 21.38 10.52 12.71
C ARG A 57 22.82 10.88 12.31
N ASP A 58 23.11 11.00 11.01
CA ASP A 58 24.43 11.39 10.52
C ASP A 58 24.38 12.79 9.88
#